data_AF-A0A0M8STM1-F1
#
_entry.id   AF-A0A0M8STM1-F1
#
_cell.length_a   1.000
_cell.length_b   1.000
_cell.length_c   1.000
_cell.angle_alpha   90.00
_cell.angle_beta   90.00
_cell.angle_gamma   90.00
#
_symmetry.space_group_name_H-M   'P 1'
#
loop_
_entity.id
_entity.type
_entity.pdbx_description
1 polymer ?
#
loop_
_entity_poly.entity_id
_entity_poly.type
_entity_poly.pdbx_seq_one_letter_code
_entity_poly.pdbx_strand_id
1 'polypeptide(L)' 'MMLLMSSPALALTRDDGDDPGPGLSVIDTIGLFVVAPIALFAIIAGLVMVLDKSRKAPKKA' A
#
# COMPACT_ATOMS: atom_id res chain seq x y z
N MET A 1 -21.99 33.02 20.33
CA MET A 1 -21.23 32.29 21.37
C MET A 1 -21.40 30.76 21.31
N MET A 2 -22.39 30.21 20.61
CA MET A 2 -22.49 28.73 20.46
C MET A 2 -21.39 28.12 19.57
N LEU A 3 -20.91 28.85 18.56
CA LEU A 3 -19.89 28.37 17.62
C LEU A 3 -18.51 28.12 18.28
N LEU A 4 -18.17 28.91 19.32
CA LEU A 4 -16.92 28.73 20.07
C LEU A 4 -16.93 27.47 20.95
N MET A 5 -18.09 27.10 21.51
CA MET A 5 -18.23 25.94 22.39
C MET A 5 -18.31 24.61 21.62
N SER A 6 -18.59 24.65 20.32
CA SER A 6 -18.63 23.48 19.43
C SER A 6 -17.50 23.48 18.39
N SER A 7 -16.46 24.29 18.59
CA SER A 7 -15.36 24.37 17.62
C SER A 7 -14.38 23.19 17.84
N PRO A 8 -13.83 22.59 16.77
CA PRO A 8 -12.82 21.54 16.88
C PRO A 8 -11.59 21.95 17.72
N ALA A 9 -11.29 23.25 17.78
CA ALA A 9 -10.20 23.79 18.60
C ALA A 9 -10.40 23.63 20.12
N LEU A 10 -11.61 23.25 20.58
CA LEU A 10 -11.94 22.97 21.98
C LEU A 10 -12.09 21.46 22.27
N ALA A 11 -11.95 20.60 21.25
CA ALA A 11 -11.90 19.16 21.42
C ALA A 11 -10.46 18.75 21.81
N LEU A 12 -10.08 18.97 23.07
CA LEU A 12 -8.79 18.57 23.67
C LEU A 12 -8.65 17.04 23.84
N THR A 13 -9.37 16.23 23.08
CA THR A 13 -9.00 14.82 22.95
C THR A 13 -7.75 14.81 22.07
N ARG A 14 -6.61 14.47 22.66
CA ARG A 14 -5.39 14.26 21.88
C ARG A 14 -5.70 13.12 20.92
N ASP A 15 -5.92 13.46 19.66
CA ASP A 15 -6.25 12.49 18.62
C ASP A 15 -4.95 11.79 18.23
N ASP A 16 -5.00 10.49 17.95
CA ASP A 16 -3.81 9.75 17.51
C ASP A 16 -3.29 10.26 16.15
N GLY A 17 -4.08 11.11 15.46
CA GLY A 17 -3.64 11.91 14.32
C GLY A 17 -2.74 13.11 14.67
N ASP A 18 -2.79 13.63 15.90
CA ASP A 18 -1.96 14.76 16.38
C ASP A 18 -0.56 14.33 16.83
N ASP A 19 -0.39 13.06 17.20
CA ASP A 19 0.89 12.48 17.61
C ASP A 19 1.25 11.34 16.65
N PRO A 20 1.66 11.67 15.41
CA PRO A 20 2.05 10.64 14.46
C PRO A 20 3.20 9.85 15.09
N GLY A 21 3.05 8.52 15.11
CA GLY A 21 4.12 7.62 15.52
C GLY A 21 5.42 7.87 14.74
N PRO A 22 6.54 7.27 15.16
CA PRO A 22 7.83 7.49 14.51
C PRO A 22 7.69 7.27 13.00
N GLY A 23 7.99 8.32 12.23
CA GLY A 23 7.86 8.29 10.78
C GLY A 23 8.73 7.20 10.16
N LEU A 24 8.30 6.68 9.01
CA LEU A 24 9.07 5.68 8.28
C LEU A 24 10.42 6.25 7.86
N SER A 25 11.47 5.43 7.96
CA SER A 25 12.75 5.81 7.38
C SER A 25 12.64 5.90 5.85
N VAL A 26 13.60 6.57 5.22
CA VAL A 26 13.68 6.65 3.75
C VAL A 26 13.75 5.24 3.14
N ILE A 27 14.46 4.32 3.78
CA ILE A 27 14.60 2.97 3.26
C ILE A 27 13.31 2.16 3.41
N ASP A 28 12.58 2.33 4.51
CA ASP A 28 11.27 1.69 4.67
C ASP A 28 10.27 2.21 3.65
N THR A 29 10.28 3.52 3.39
CA THR A 29 9.39 4.16 2.42
C THR A 29 9.65 3.62 1.01
N ILE A 30 10.91 3.58 0.58
CA ILE A 30 11.26 3.04 -0.75
C ILE A 30 10.99 1.53 -0.80
N GLY A 31 11.34 0.80 0.26
CA GLY A 31 11.12 -0.64 0.37
C GLY A 31 9.65 -1.03 0.22
N LEU A 32 8.77 -0.37 0.99
CA LEU A 32 7.34 -0.70 1.04
C LEU A 32 6.56 -0.16 -0.17
N PHE A 33 6.85 1.05 -0.64
CA PHE A 33 6.02 1.71 -1.64
C PHE A 33 6.57 1.68 -3.06
N VAL A 34 7.83 1.26 -3.24
CA VAL A 34 8.44 1.15 -4.58
C VAL A 34 8.91 -0.27 -4.85
N VAL A 35 9.75 -0.82 -3.97
CA VAL A 35 10.34 -2.15 -4.19
C VAL A 35 9.29 -3.25 -4.06
N ALA A 36 8.46 -3.23 -3.02
CA ALA A 36 7.46 -4.27 -2.83
C ALA A 36 6.43 -4.36 -3.97
N PRO A 37 5.84 -3.26 -4.50
CA PRO A 37 4.98 -3.31 -5.67
C PRO A 37 5.66 -3.87 -6.93
N ILE A 38 6.92 -3.48 -7.19
CA ILE A 38 7.69 -3.99 -8.34
C ILE A 38 7.96 -5.48 -8.19
N ALA A 39 8.36 -5.92 -6.99
CA ALA A 39 8.62 -7.33 -6.70
C ALA A 39 7.35 -8.18 -6.89
N LEU A 40 6.21 -7.72 -6.35
CA LEU A 40 4.92 -8.38 -6.53
C LEU A 40 4.55 -8.50 -8.01
N PHE A 41 4.69 -7.42 -8.77
CA PHE A 41 4.45 -7.43 -10.21
C PHE A 41 5.35 -8.44 -10.94
N ALA A 42 6.65 -8.41 -10.67
CA ALA A 42 7.62 -9.31 -11.30
C ALA A 42 7.33 -10.77 -11.00
N ILE A 43 6.97 -11.09 -9.75
CA ILE A 43 6.57 -12.43 -9.33
C ILE A 43 5.33 -12.88 -10.12
N ILE A 44 4.28 -12.06 -10.18
CA ILE A 44 3.05 -12.40 -10.90
C ILE A 44 3.33 -12.60 -12.39
N ALA A 45 4.06 -11.68 -13.01
CA ALA A 45 4.42 -11.79 -14.43
C ALA A 45 5.22 -13.07 -14.71
N GLY A 46 6.23 -13.38 -13.88
CA GLY A 46 7.01 -14.59 -13.99
C GLY A 46 6.17 -15.86 -13.84
N LEU A 47 5.26 -15.89 -12.85
CA LEU A 47 4.34 -17.00 -12.64
C LEU A 47 3.41 -17.20 -13.85
N VAL A 48 2.88 -16.11 -14.42
CA VAL A 48 2.04 -16.17 -15.64
C VAL A 48 2.82 -16.76 -16.81
N MET A 49 4.06 -16.30 -17.05
CA MET A 49 4.90 -16.81 -18.14
C MET A 49 5.20 -18.31 -18.00
N VAL A 50 5.51 -18.77 -16.77
CA VAL A 50 5.78 -20.19 -16.49
C VAL A 50 4.52 -21.04 -16.68
N LEU A 51 3.37 -20.58 -16.17
CA LEU A 51 2.11 -21.32 -16.24
C LEU A 51 1.56 -21.36 -17.67
N ASP A 52 1.72 -20.29 -18.45
CA ASP A 52 1.26 -20.23 -19.84
C ASP A 52 2.02 -21.23 -20.73
N LYS A 53 3.34 -21.32 -20.58
CA LYS A 53 4.17 -22.31 -21.29
C LYS A 53 3.77 -23.77 -20.99
N SER A 54 3.12 -24.02 -19.84
CA SER A 54 2.68 -25.36 -19.45
C SER A 54 1.39 -25.81 -20.17
N ARG A 55 0.72 -24.93 -20.93
CA ARG A 55 -0.47 -25.29 -21.70
C ARG A 55 -0.08 -25.92 -23.05
N LYS A 56 -0.37 -27.21 -23.24
CA LYS A 56 -0.27 -27.84 -24.56
C LYS A 56 -1.27 -27.18 -25.50
N ALA A 57 -0.80 -26.61 -26.62
CA ALA A 57 -1.68 -26.10 -27.66
C ALA A 57 -2.61 -27.22 -28.15
N PRO A 58 -3.92 -26.95 -28.33
CA PRO A 58 -4.82 -27.93 -28.91
C PRO A 58 -4.31 -28.29 -30.31
N LYS A 59 -4.12 -29.58 -30.55
CA LYS A 59 -3.72 -30.11 -31.85
C LYS A 59 -4.83 -29.74 -32.83
N LYS A 60 -4.55 -28.80 -33.75
CA LYS A 60 -5.46 -28.50 -34.85
C LYS A 60 -5.62 -29.79 -35.68
N ALA A 61 -6.85 -30.29 -35.75
CA ALA A 61 -7.24 -31.43 -36.57
C ALA A 61 -7.27 -31.05 -38.04
#